data_AF-A0A955I416-F1
#
_entry.id   AF-A0A955I416-F1
#
_cell.length_a   1.000
_cell.length_b   1.000
_cell.length_c   1.000
_cell.angle_alpha   90.00
_cell.angle_beta   90.00
_cell.angle_gamma   90.00
#
_symmetry.space_group_name_H-M   'P 1'
#
loop_
_entity.id
_entity.type
_entity.pdbx_description
1 polymer ?
#
loop_
_entity_poly.entity_id
_entity_poly.type
_entity_poly.pdbx_seq_one_letter_code
_entity_poly.pdbx_strand_id
1 'polypeptide(L)'
;MDAASVLDKSIDLGYRYTTIHSLTKRYLIKKKELPQEMYLSVALFLALAEKPEDRLGFAKALYRACATGEISLPTPTLLNARTNFAQLSSCFKINIDDDLRGIYHGIENMAQISKFGGGIGSYLGHIRSKGSHIRGVVGASGGVTPWTKVINDTGIAVNQLGARLGAISVTLDVWHLDIYDFLDLQTETGDIRSKAFDVFPAIAVPDIFMRRVDANESWTLFDPHEVKMIYGISLEDHFGAEFDAFYEKLEKDDRITLKKEILAKDLFKKFLKTAVETGMPYVFYRDTVNKHNANRHAGNIYSTQLCTEICQNSSPSKFIDETLE
;
A
#
# COMPACT_ATOMS: atom_id res chain seq x y z
N MET A 1 8.67 -40.25 -14.61
CA MET A 1 8.93 -39.32 -15.73
C MET A 1 9.92 -38.27 -15.25
N ASP A 2 10.98 -38.01 -16.00
CA ASP A 2 12.02 -37.05 -15.62
C ASP A 2 11.60 -35.61 -15.98
N ALA A 3 11.73 -34.70 -15.01
CA ALA A 3 11.47 -33.27 -15.20
C ALA A 3 12.58 -32.61 -16.02
N ALA A 4 13.83 -33.05 -15.90
CA ALA A 4 14.97 -32.43 -16.59
C ALA A 4 14.92 -32.62 -18.11
N SER A 5 14.12 -33.57 -18.61
CA SER A 5 13.91 -33.83 -20.04
C SER A 5 13.41 -32.65 -20.88
N VAL A 6 12.91 -31.58 -20.25
CA VAL A 6 12.45 -30.38 -20.97
C VAL A 6 13.48 -29.26 -21.06
N LEU A 7 14.62 -29.36 -20.36
CA LEU A 7 15.65 -28.31 -20.37
C LEU A 7 16.25 -28.14 -21.76
N ASP A 8 16.17 -26.92 -22.29
CA ASP A 8 16.74 -26.56 -23.59
C ASP A 8 17.73 -25.40 -23.47
N LYS A 9 19.01 -25.71 -23.65
CA LYS A 9 20.12 -24.74 -23.57
C LYS A 9 20.11 -23.73 -24.72
N SER A 10 19.46 -24.05 -25.84
CA SER A 10 19.39 -23.13 -26.99
C SER A 10 18.56 -21.89 -26.66
N ILE A 11 17.60 -22.00 -25.72
CA ILE A 11 16.79 -20.88 -25.23
C ILE A 11 17.68 -19.83 -24.55
N ASP A 12 18.69 -20.25 -23.78
CA ASP A 12 19.62 -19.33 -23.12
C ASP A 12 20.40 -18.46 -24.13
N LEU A 13 20.70 -19.01 -25.30
CA LEU A 13 21.40 -18.30 -26.38
C LEU A 13 20.51 -17.28 -27.09
N GLY A 14 19.18 -17.38 -26.94
CA GLY A 14 18.21 -16.42 -27.45
C GLY A 14 18.07 -15.17 -26.58
N TYR A 15 18.54 -15.20 -25.33
CA TYR A 15 18.42 -14.07 -24.43
C TYR A 15 19.37 -12.93 -24.79
N ARG A 16 18.86 -11.69 -24.72
CA ARG A 16 19.67 -10.48 -24.88
C ARG A 16 20.59 -10.27 -23.67
N TYR A 17 21.66 -9.52 -23.89
CA TYR A 17 22.62 -9.16 -22.85
C TYR A 17 21.97 -8.60 -21.57
N THR A 18 20.96 -7.73 -21.70
CA THR A 18 20.25 -7.13 -20.56
C THR A 18 19.50 -8.16 -19.72
N THR A 19 18.88 -9.16 -20.37
CA THR A 19 18.20 -10.27 -19.69
C THR A 19 19.20 -11.11 -18.91
N ILE A 20 20.29 -11.55 -19.56
CA ILE A 20 21.35 -12.32 -18.90
C ILE A 20 21.99 -11.54 -17.76
N HIS A 21 22.24 -10.24 -17.95
CA HIS A 21 22.79 -9.37 -16.92
C HIS A 21 21.86 -9.29 -15.70
N SER A 22 20.56 -9.11 -15.93
CA SER A 22 19.55 -9.04 -14.86
C SER A 22 19.43 -10.36 -14.11
N LEU A 23 19.34 -11.48 -14.85
CA LEU A 23 19.32 -12.83 -14.29
C LEU A 23 20.55 -13.09 -13.43
N THR A 24 21.75 -12.88 -13.96
CA THR A 24 23.01 -13.12 -13.25
C THR A 24 23.19 -12.23 -12.03
N LYS A 25 22.78 -10.95 -12.12
CA LYS A 25 22.99 -9.98 -11.05
C LYS A 25 21.98 -10.14 -9.91
N ARG A 26 20.75 -10.53 -10.20
CA ARG A 26 19.63 -10.46 -9.26
C ARG A 26 18.95 -11.81 -9.01
N TYR A 27 18.63 -12.55 -10.06
CA TYR A 27 17.70 -13.67 -9.95
C TYR A 27 18.37 -15.02 -9.71
N LEU A 28 19.53 -15.27 -10.31
CA LEU A 28 20.22 -16.54 -10.17
C LEU A 28 20.87 -16.67 -8.79
N ILE A 29 20.70 -17.83 -8.16
CA ILE A 29 21.41 -18.20 -6.95
C ILE A 29 22.89 -18.37 -7.31
N LYS A 30 23.72 -17.47 -6.78
CA LYS A 30 25.14 -17.34 -7.15
C LYS A 30 25.87 -18.69 -7.13
N LYS A 31 26.47 -19.04 -8.28
CA LYS A 31 27.27 -20.25 -8.52
C LYS A 31 26.52 -21.57 -8.34
N LYS A 32 25.19 -21.57 -8.35
CA LYS A 32 24.37 -22.78 -8.16
C LYS A 32 23.44 -23.13 -9.32
N GLU A 33 23.19 -22.19 -10.24
CA GLU A 33 22.22 -22.44 -11.31
C GLU A 33 22.43 -21.60 -12.58
N LEU A 34 21.90 -22.11 -13.69
CA LEU A 34 21.68 -21.47 -14.99
C LEU A 34 20.21 -21.01 -15.15
N PRO A 35 19.89 -20.14 -16.12
CA PRO A 35 18.52 -19.65 -16.30
C PRO A 35 17.47 -20.75 -16.49
N GLN A 36 17.77 -21.79 -17.27
CA GLN A 36 16.83 -22.90 -17.49
C GLN A 36 16.56 -23.68 -16.20
N GLU A 37 17.58 -23.89 -15.37
CA GLU A 37 17.48 -24.57 -14.08
C GLU A 37 16.65 -23.75 -13.09
N MET A 38 16.84 -22.43 -13.09
CA MET A 38 16.03 -21.48 -12.32
C MET A 38 14.55 -21.61 -12.71
N TYR A 39 14.21 -21.50 -13.99
CA TYR A 39 12.82 -21.57 -14.45
C TYR A 39 12.17 -22.92 -14.15
N LEU A 40 12.88 -24.03 -14.38
CA LEU A 40 12.34 -25.36 -14.09
C LEU A 40 12.11 -25.56 -12.59
N SER A 41 13.05 -25.12 -11.74
CA SER A 41 12.92 -25.22 -10.29
C SER A 41 11.74 -24.39 -9.75
N VAL A 42 11.56 -23.18 -10.26
CA VAL A 42 10.41 -22.32 -9.92
C VAL A 42 9.10 -22.98 -10.37
N ALA A 43 9.05 -23.53 -11.59
CA ALA A 43 7.87 -24.19 -12.12
C ALA A 43 7.49 -25.45 -11.32
N LEU A 44 8.48 -26.25 -10.92
CA LEU A 44 8.28 -27.43 -10.06
C LEU A 44 7.73 -27.04 -8.69
N PHE A 45 8.22 -25.95 -8.09
CA PHE A 45 7.70 -25.44 -6.82
C PHE A 45 6.24 -25.01 -6.94
N LEU A 46 5.91 -24.21 -7.96
CA LEU A 46 4.54 -23.72 -8.16
C LEU A 46 3.56 -24.87 -8.45
N ALA A 47 4.02 -25.93 -9.12
CA ALA A 47 3.22 -27.12 -9.39
C ALA A 47 2.88 -27.95 -8.14
N LEU A 48 3.45 -27.66 -6.96
CA LEU A 48 3.11 -28.38 -5.72
C LEU A 48 1.64 -28.20 -5.31
N ALA A 49 1.02 -27.08 -5.71
CA ALA A 49 -0.39 -26.79 -5.48
C ALA A 49 -1.33 -27.68 -6.33
N GLU A 50 -0.82 -28.25 -7.43
CA GLU A 50 -1.58 -29.12 -8.32
C GLU A 50 -1.73 -30.54 -7.76
N LYS A 51 -2.71 -31.28 -8.28
CA LYS A 51 -2.90 -32.70 -7.97
C LYS A 51 -1.67 -33.52 -8.37
N PRO A 52 -1.27 -34.56 -7.59
CA PRO A 52 -0.06 -35.34 -7.85
C PRO A 52 0.13 -35.81 -9.30
N GLU A 53 -0.96 -36.24 -9.95
CA GLU A 53 -1.01 -36.71 -11.33
C GLU A 53 -0.75 -35.61 -12.37
N ASP A 54 -1.07 -34.35 -12.06
CA ASP A 54 -0.99 -33.20 -12.97
C ASP A 54 0.29 -32.38 -12.78
N ARG A 55 0.95 -32.46 -11.61
CA ARG A 55 2.09 -31.60 -11.22
C ARG A 55 3.16 -31.51 -12.29
N LEU A 56 3.59 -32.65 -12.81
CA LEU A 56 4.70 -32.68 -13.78
C LEU A 56 4.29 -32.10 -15.13
N GLY A 57 3.03 -32.33 -15.55
CA GLY A 57 2.49 -31.73 -16.76
C GLY A 57 2.44 -30.21 -16.66
N PHE A 58 1.89 -29.71 -15.54
CA PHE A 58 1.81 -28.28 -15.24
C PHE A 58 3.20 -27.63 -15.16
N ALA A 59 4.14 -28.22 -14.41
CA ALA A 59 5.50 -27.70 -14.27
C ALA A 59 6.21 -27.58 -15.63
N LYS A 60 6.04 -28.57 -16.52
CA LYS A 60 6.64 -28.54 -17.87
C LYS A 60 6.03 -27.44 -18.74
N ALA A 61 4.71 -27.25 -18.68
CA ALA A 61 4.03 -26.19 -19.40
C ALA A 61 4.46 -24.80 -18.92
N LEU A 62 4.49 -24.60 -17.60
CA LEU A 62 4.91 -23.34 -16.99
C LEU A 62 6.38 -23.03 -17.25
N TYR A 63 7.27 -24.03 -17.14
CA TYR A 63 8.69 -23.87 -17.50
C TYR A 63 8.83 -23.37 -18.94
N ARG A 64 8.15 -24.00 -19.91
CA ARG A 64 8.23 -23.60 -21.31
C ARG A 64 7.79 -22.16 -21.49
N ALA A 65 6.60 -21.81 -21.00
CA ALA A 65 6.07 -20.45 -21.11
C ALA A 65 6.99 -19.38 -20.48
N CYS A 66 7.59 -19.67 -19.33
CA CYS A 66 8.52 -18.75 -18.68
C CYS A 66 9.87 -18.65 -19.42
N ALA A 67 10.44 -19.78 -19.84
CA ALA A 67 11.73 -19.83 -20.51
C ALA A 67 11.67 -19.21 -21.92
N THR A 68 10.57 -19.35 -22.64
CA THR A 68 10.37 -18.72 -23.97
C THR A 68 9.97 -17.25 -23.87
N GLY A 69 9.69 -16.74 -22.66
CA GLY A 69 9.29 -15.36 -22.42
C GLY A 69 7.82 -15.06 -22.75
N GLU A 70 6.99 -16.10 -22.93
CA GLU A 70 5.53 -15.96 -23.06
C GLU A 70 4.89 -15.48 -21.76
N ILE A 71 5.44 -15.89 -20.62
CA ILE A 71 5.01 -15.47 -19.28
C ILE A 71 6.21 -14.94 -18.51
N SER A 72 6.04 -13.79 -17.85
CA SER A 72 7.01 -13.24 -16.91
C SER A 72 6.50 -13.41 -15.48
N LEU A 73 7.34 -13.95 -14.60
CA LEU A 73 7.04 -14.10 -13.18
C LEU A 73 7.58 -12.90 -12.38
N PRO A 74 6.89 -12.50 -11.29
CA PRO A 74 7.33 -11.38 -10.48
C PRO A 74 8.62 -11.70 -9.71
N THR A 75 9.38 -10.66 -9.37
CA THR A 75 10.69 -10.76 -8.71
C THR A 75 10.69 -11.69 -7.49
N PRO A 76 9.78 -11.57 -6.50
CA PRO A 76 9.80 -12.46 -5.34
C PRO A 76 9.58 -13.92 -5.70
N THR A 77 8.72 -14.22 -6.68
CA THR A 77 8.53 -15.61 -7.15
C THR A 77 9.83 -16.16 -7.76
N LEU A 78 10.49 -15.36 -8.61
CA LEU A 78 11.78 -15.74 -9.21
C LEU A 78 12.94 -15.77 -8.22
N LEU A 79 12.85 -15.16 -7.05
CA LEU A 79 13.91 -15.22 -6.03
C LEU A 79 13.68 -16.35 -5.04
N ASN A 80 12.43 -16.57 -4.62
CA ASN A 80 12.15 -17.26 -3.37
C ASN A 80 11.57 -18.67 -3.55
N ALA A 81 10.94 -18.97 -4.69
CA ALA A 81 10.25 -20.25 -4.91
C ALA A 81 11.16 -21.50 -4.78
N ARG A 82 12.48 -21.35 -4.97
CA ARG A 82 13.45 -22.47 -4.83
C ARG A 82 14.37 -22.31 -3.62
N THR A 83 13.93 -21.56 -2.61
CA THR A 83 14.66 -21.30 -1.37
C THR A 83 13.88 -21.81 -0.16
N ASN A 84 14.53 -21.86 1.01
CA ASN A 84 13.86 -22.22 2.26
C ASN A 84 12.90 -21.12 2.78
N PHE A 85 12.88 -19.95 2.15
CA PHE A 85 12.05 -18.81 2.54
C PHE A 85 11.09 -18.47 1.40
N ALA A 86 10.01 -19.25 1.27
CA ALA A 86 9.10 -19.21 0.12
C ALA A 86 8.04 -18.07 0.17
N GLN A 87 8.48 -16.83 0.38
CA GLN A 87 7.63 -15.66 0.25
C GLN A 87 7.51 -15.27 -1.23
N LEU A 88 6.36 -15.47 -1.86
CA LEU A 88 6.20 -15.26 -3.31
C LEU A 88 5.46 -13.97 -3.71
N SER A 89 4.80 -13.32 -2.76
CA SER A 89 3.94 -12.16 -3.00
C SER A 89 4.75 -10.87 -3.06
N SER A 90 4.44 -9.98 -4.00
CA SER A 90 5.20 -8.72 -4.15
C SER A 90 4.63 -7.56 -3.37
N CYS A 91 3.31 -7.50 -3.26
CA CYS A 91 2.58 -6.32 -2.85
C CYS A 91 1.68 -6.64 -1.68
N PHE A 92 1.66 -5.75 -0.71
CA PHE A 92 0.87 -5.89 0.51
C PHE A 92 0.11 -4.60 0.80
N LYS A 93 -1.00 -4.76 1.49
CA LYS A 93 -1.81 -3.64 1.97
C LYS A 93 -2.07 -3.79 3.46
N ILE A 94 -1.94 -2.69 4.18
CA ILE A 94 -2.22 -2.62 5.61
C ILE A 94 -3.20 -1.47 5.83
N ASN A 95 -4.30 -1.78 6.49
CA ASN A 95 -5.24 -0.78 6.99
C ASN A 95 -4.99 -0.62 8.49
N ILE A 96 -4.68 0.60 8.94
CA ILE A 96 -4.29 0.88 10.32
C ILE A 96 -5.46 1.54 11.06
N ASP A 97 -5.89 0.92 12.16
CA ASP A 97 -6.93 1.49 13.05
C ASP A 97 -6.36 2.58 13.96
N ASP A 98 -7.25 3.41 14.52
CA ASP A 98 -6.93 4.50 15.45
C ASP A 98 -6.76 4.01 16.91
N ASP A 99 -5.88 3.04 17.08
CA ASP A 99 -5.47 2.47 18.36
C ASP A 99 -3.96 2.23 18.40
N LEU A 100 -3.33 2.45 19.56
CA LEU A 100 -1.88 2.33 19.70
C LEU A 100 -1.36 0.92 19.38
N ARG A 101 -2.08 -0.13 19.81
CA ARG A 101 -1.70 -1.52 19.51
C ARG A 101 -1.90 -1.79 18.02
N GLY A 102 -3.01 -1.33 17.43
CA GLY A 102 -3.26 -1.40 16.00
C GLY A 102 -2.16 -0.75 15.15
N ILE A 103 -1.73 0.45 15.53
CA ILE A 103 -0.67 1.21 14.85
C ILE A 103 0.66 0.46 14.90
N TYR A 104 1.11 0.05 16.10
CA TYR A 104 2.40 -0.64 16.23
C TYR A 104 2.37 -2.04 15.61
N HIS A 105 1.25 -2.75 15.66
CA HIS A 105 1.10 -4.02 14.95
C HIS A 105 1.16 -3.82 13.43
N GLY A 106 0.57 -2.75 12.90
CA GLY A 106 0.72 -2.36 11.51
C GLY A 106 2.18 -2.13 11.12
N ILE A 107 2.92 -1.37 11.93
CA ILE A 107 4.36 -1.09 11.72
C ILE A 107 5.21 -2.36 11.81
N GLU A 108 4.94 -3.24 12.78
CA GLU A 108 5.61 -4.54 12.88
C GLU A 108 5.40 -5.38 11.62
N ASN A 109 4.15 -5.47 11.14
CA ASN A 109 3.84 -6.17 9.89
C ASN A 109 4.59 -5.55 8.70
N MET A 110 4.68 -4.21 8.62
CA MET A 110 5.49 -3.54 7.60
C MET A 110 6.96 -3.95 7.66
N ALA A 111 7.55 -4.00 8.86
CA ALA A 111 8.93 -4.44 9.05
C ALA A 111 9.12 -5.90 8.59
N GLN A 112 8.22 -6.82 8.97
CA GLN A 112 8.31 -8.22 8.55
C GLN A 112 8.14 -8.39 7.04
N ILE A 113 7.22 -7.65 6.42
CA ILE A 113 7.01 -7.69 4.96
C ILE A 113 8.23 -7.11 4.22
N SER A 114 8.72 -5.94 4.68
CA SER A 114 9.88 -5.28 4.07
C SER A 114 11.13 -6.17 4.15
N LYS A 115 11.33 -6.89 5.25
CA LYS A 115 12.44 -7.84 5.43
C LYS A 115 12.55 -8.85 4.27
N PHE A 116 11.42 -9.25 3.67
CA PHE A 116 11.37 -10.21 2.55
C PHE A 116 11.20 -9.55 1.17
N GLY A 117 11.30 -8.23 1.08
CA GLY A 117 11.27 -7.51 -0.19
C GLY A 117 9.89 -7.08 -0.68
N GLY A 118 8.85 -7.18 0.16
CA GLY A 118 7.50 -6.76 -0.20
C GLY A 118 7.35 -5.23 -0.25
N GLY A 119 6.67 -4.73 -1.29
CA GLY A 119 6.18 -3.36 -1.36
C GLY A 119 4.87 -3.21 -0.59
N ILE A 120 4.69 -2.10 0.12
CA ILE A 120 3.56 -1.94 1.05
C ILE A 120 2.75 -0.69 0.70
N GLY A 121 1.42 -0.82 0.72
CA GLY A 121 0.50 0.30 0.85
C GLY A 121 -0.12 0.34 2.24
N SER A 122 -0.01 1.48 2.90
CA SER A 122 -0.61 1.76 4.20
C SER A 122 -1.76 2.74 4.05
N TYR A 123 -2.86 2.51 4.74
CA TYR A 123 -3.95 3.48 4.86
C TYR A 123 -4.02 4.01 6.29
N LEU A 124 -3.97 5.34 6.43
CA LEU A 124 -4.01 6.05 7.72
C LEU A 124 -5.28 6.89 7.90
N GLY A 125 -6.29 6.76 7.05
CA GLY A 125 -7.49 7.62 7.13
C GLY A 125 -8.35 7.40 8.38
N HIS A 126 -8.15 6.32 9.13
CA HIS A 126 -8.77 6.13 10.44
C HIS A 126 -8.10 6.96 11.55
N ILE A 127 -6.80 7.27 11.41
CA ILE A 127 -6.00 7.89 12.47
C ILE A 127 -6.53 9.28 12.79
N ARG A 128 -6.76 9.55 14.08
CA ARG A 128 -7.24 10.87 14.52
C ARG A 128 -6.26 12.00 14.17
N SER A 129 -6.81 13.17 13.87
CA SER A 129 -6.04 14.34 13.47
C SER A 129 -5.24 14.95 14.61
N LYS A 130 -4.33 15.87 14.26
CA LYS A 130 -3.63 16.70 15.24
C LYS A 130 -4.62 17.53 16.04
N GLY A 131 -4.40 17.62 17.35
CA GLY A 131 -5.30 18.32 18.27
C GLY A 131 -6.56 17.54 18.67
N SER A 132 -6.77 16.33 18.14
CA SER A 132 -7.86 15.46 18.59
C SER A 132 -7.66 14.97 20.03
N HIS A 133 -8.73 14.42 20.60
CA HIS A 133 -8.78 13.96 21.99
C HIS A 133 -8.00 12.67 22.16
N ILE A 134 -7.30 12.49 23.29
CA ILE A 134 -6.76 11.19 23.72
C ILE A 134 -7.22 10.93 25.15
N ARG A 135 -7.98 9.85 25.37
CA ARG A 135 -8.50 9.48 26.69
C ARG A 135 -9.19 10.64 27.42
N GLY A 136 -9.96 11.43 26.69
CA GLY A 136 -10.68 12.61 27.20
C GLY A 136 -9.85 13.90 27.30
N VAL A 137 -8.54 13.86 27.03
CA VAL A 137 -7.69 15.05 27.01
C VAL A 137 -7.76 15.70 25.63
N VAL A 138 -8.37 16.89 25.56
CA VAL A 138 -8.46 17.72 24.34
C VAL A 138 -7.07 18.18 23.89
N GLY A 139 -6.79 18.20 22.59
CA GLY A 139 -5.53 18.76 22.07
C GLY A 139 -4.32 17.84 22.18
N ALA A 140 -4.51 16.58 22.58
CA ALA A 140 -3.41 15.68 22.92
C ALA A 140 -2.81 14.94 21.72
N SER A 141 -3.57 14.75 20.64
CA SER A 141 -3.08 14.01 19.46
C SER A 141 -2.03 14.80 18.67
N GLY A 142 -0.96 14.10 18.29
CA GLY A 142 0.05 14.60 17.35
C GLY A 142 -0.36 14.49 15.88
N GLY A 143 -1.46 13.80 15.57
CA GLY A 143 -1.97 13.60 14.21
C GLY A 143 -1.25 12.52 13.41
N VAL A 144 -1.44 12.56 12.09
CA VAL A 144 -0.95 11.55 11.14
C VAL A 144 0.56 11.66 10.87
N THR A 145 1.12 12.87 10.93
CA THR A 145 2.51 13.14 10.55
C THR A 145 3.54 12.38 11.40
N PRO A 146 3.47 12.37 12.75
CA PRO A 146 4.39 11.57 13.57
C PRO A 146 4.35 10.08 13.25
N TRP A 147 3.16 9.52 13.01
CA TRP A 147 3.02 8.11 12.63
C TRP A 147 3.61 7.82 11.26
N THR A 148 3.42 8.72 10.31
CA THR A 148 4.06 8.64 8.99
C THR A 148 5.59 8.68 9.10
N LYS A 149 6.14 9.46 10.03
CA LYS A 149 7.59 9.47 10.32
C LYS A 149 8.09 8.13 10.87
N VAL A 150 7.33 7.48 11.75
CA VAL A 150 7.69 6.16 12.27
C VAL A 150 7.69 5.11 11.16
N ILE A 151 6.70 5.16 10.27
CA ILE A 151 6.63 4.30 9.07
C ILE A 151 7.85 4.55 8.16
N ASN A 152 8.19 5.81 7.93
CA ASN A 152 9.38 6.22 7.17
C ASN A 152 10.65 5.58 7.73
N ASP A 153 10.89 5.76 9.02
CA ASP A 153 12.14 5.30 9.66
C ASP A 153 12.19 3.77 9.75
N THR A 154 11.04 3.11 9.82
CA THR A 154 10.94 1.65 9.68
C THR A 154 11.35 1.19 8.28
N GLY A 155 10.91 1.89 7.23
CA GLY A 155 11.30 1.61 5.84
C GLY A 155 12.81 1.77 5.60
N ILE A 156 13.44 2.76 6.25
CA ILE A 156 14.89 2.95 6.22
C ILE A 156 15.61 1.83 7.00
N ALA A 157 15.14 1.52 8.21
CA ALA A 157 15.79 0.54 9.08
C ALA A 157 15.76 -0.88 8.50
N VAL A 158 14.68 -1.25 7.82
CA VAL A 158 14.48 -2.60 7.25
C VAL A 158 14.72 -2.59 5.74
N ASN A 159 15.98 -2.38 5.35
CA ASN A 159 16.41 -2.12 3.97
C ASN A 159 16.67 -3.36 3.09
N GLN A 160 15.84 -4.40 3.18
CA GLN A 160 15.89 -5.60 2.30
C GLN A 160 17.31 -6.19 2.14
N LEU A 161 18.06 -6.33 3.24
CA LEU A 161 19.45 -6.81 3.25
C LEU A 161 20.43 -5.95 2.40
N GLY A 162 20.15 -4.64 2.29
CA GLY A 162 20.93 -3.69 1.49
C GLY A 162 20.70 -3.80 -0.03
N ALA A 163 19.78 -4.64 -0.48
CA ALA A 163 19.49 -4.81 -1.91
C ALA A 163 18.60 -3.68 -2.47
N ARG A 164 17.70 -3.14 -1.66
CA ARG A 164 16.77 -2.04 -2.00
C ARG A 164 16.21 -1.42 -0.72
N LEU A 165 15.95 -0.11 -0.71
CA LEU A 165 15.22 0.54 0.39
C LEU A 165 13.79 -0.01 0.47
N GLY A 166 13.26 -0.16 1.69
CA GLY A 166 11.87 -0.50 1.90
C GLY A 166 10.97 0.56 1.27
N ALA A 167 10.01 0.16 0.45
CA ALA A 167 9.15 1.09 -0.27
C ALA A 167 7.71 0.97 0.26
N ILE A 168 7.29 2.01 0.98
CA ILE A 168 6.00 2.06 1.66
C ILE A 168 5.24 3.29 1.17
N SER A 169 4.08 3.06 0.56
CA SER A 169 3.13 4.14 0.30
C SER A 169 2.22 4.36 1.51
N VAL A 170 1.85 5.60 1.74
CA VAL A 170 0.96 6.01 2.84
C VAL A 170 -0.18 6.79 2.23
N THR A 171 -1.42 6.33 2.42
CA THR A 171 -2.63 6.93 1.86
C THR A 171 -3.40 7.66 2.95
N LEU A 172 -3.78 8.91 2.66
CA LEU A 172 -4.66 9.72 3.51
C LEU A 172 -5.82 10.29 2.68
N ASP A 173 -6.99 10.42 3.28
CA ASP A 173 -8.13 11.05 2.60
C ASP A 173 -7.98 12.57 2.45
N VAL A 174 -8.43 13.12 1.32
CA VAL A 174 -8.35 14.56 1.05
C VAL A 174 -9.27 15.43 1.92
N TRP A 175 -10.23 14.82 2.62
CA TRP A 175 -11.05 15.49 3.65
C TRP A 175 -10.43 15.41 5.04
N HIS A 176 -9.31 14.72 5.23
CA HIS A 176 -8.70 14.59 6.55
C HIS A 176 -8.14 15.94 7.04
N LEU A 177 -8.32 16.28 8.32
CA LEU A 177 -7.89 17.56 8.89
C LEU A 177 -6.38 17.83 8.78
N ASP A 178 -5.57 16.77 8.80
CA ASP A 178 -4.10 16.85 8.65
C ASP A 178 -3.62 16.88 7.18
N ILE A 179 -4.50 16.99 6.18
CA ILE A 179 -4.11 16.85 4.75
C ILE A 179 -3.05 17.86 4.30
N TYR A 180 -3.05 19.09 4.83
CA TYR A 180 -2.02 20.09 4.49
C TYR A 180 -0.64 19.69 5.01
N ASP A 181 -0.55 19.28 6.28
CA ASP A 181 0.69 18.79 6.89
C ASP A 181 1.18 17.53 6.15
N PHE A 182 0.25 16.67 5.72
CA PHE A 182 0.55 15.48 4.92
C PHE A 182 1.12 15.82 3.54
N LEU A 183 0.59 16.83 2.85
CA LEU A 183 1.12 17.32 1.57
C LEU A 183 2.48 18.04 1.71
N ASP A 184 2.90 18.33 2.95
CA ASP A 184 4.19 18.94 3.26
C ASP A 184 5.26 17.95 3.74
N LEU A 185 4.96 16.65 3.82
CA LEU A 185 5.90 15.63 4.32
C LEU A 185 7.24 15.59 3.60
N GLN A 186 7.26 15.88 2.29
CA GLN A 186 8.43 15.76 1.43
C GLN A 186 8.95 17.11 0.91
N THR A 187 8.40 18.22 1.39
CA THR A 187 8.92 19.55 1.04
C THR A 187 10.19 19.84 1.83
N GLU A 188 11.17 20.51 1.21
CA GLU A 188 12.46 20.81 1.86
C GLU A 188 12.36 21.91 2.94
N THR A 189 11.24 22.62 3.01
CA THR A 189 11.03 23.73 3.96
C THR A 189 10.22 23.29 5.18
N GLY A 190 10.46 23.90 6.34
CA GLY A 190 9.72 23.63 7.58
C GLY A 190 10.49 22.77 8.59
N ASP A 191 9.79 22.28 9.62
CA ASP A 191 10.41 21.48 10.69
C ASP A 191 10.79 20.09 10.19
N ILE A 192 12.08 19.76 10.24
CA ILE A 192 12.61 18.46 9.80
C ILE A 192 11.98 17.27 10.53
N ARG A 193 11.52 17.45 11.78
CA ARG A 193 10.88 16.39 12.56
C ARG A 193 9.51 15.97 11.99
N SER A 194 8.92 16.83 11.15
CA SER A 194 7.66 16.56 10.45
C SER A 194 7.86 15.94 9.07
N LYS A 195 9.10 15.71 8.63
CA LYS A 195 9.39 15.27 7.25
C LYS A 195 9.59 13.77 7.14
N ALA A 196 9.07 13.20 6.06
CA ALA A 196 9.17 11.77 5.75
C ALA A 196 9.51 11.59 4.25
N PHE A 197 10.81 11.59 3.93
CA PHE A 197 11.30 11.61 2.55
C PHE A 197 11.31 10.23 1.87
N ASP A 198 11.32 9.14 2.63
CA ASP A 198 11.51 7.77 2.14
C ASP A 198 10.20 6.98 1.98
N VAL A 199 9.07 7.56 2.40
CA VAL A 199 7.73 7.04 2.08
C VAL A 199 7.20 7.60 0.77
N PHE A 200 6.13 7.00 0.26
CA PHE A 200 5.43 7.44 -0.95
C PHE A 200 4.03 7.95 -0.57
N PRO A 201 3.84 9.26 -0.36
CA PRO A 201 2.52 9.80 -0.05
C PRO A 201 1.50 9.51 -1.16
N ALA A 202 0.26 9.23 -0.76
CA ALA A 202 -0.87 9.00 -1.64
C ALA A 202 -2.12 9.66 -1.04
N ILE A 203 -3.02 10.14 -1.89
CA ILE A 203 -4.29 10.76 -1.47
C ILE A 203 -5.48 9.99 -2.00
N ALA A 204 -6.47 9.76 -1.14
CA ALA A 204 -7.77 9.18 -1.49
C ALA A 204 -8.77 10.29 -1.79
N VAL A 205 -9.28 10.33 -3.03
CA VAL A 205 -10.11 11.41 -3.56
C VAL A 205 -11.53 10.89 -3.85
N PRO A 206 -12.56 11.35 -3.12
CA PRO A 206 -13.95 11.09 -3.49
C PRO A 206 -14.39 11.99 -4.64
N ASP A 207 -15.39 11.57 -5.41
CA ASP A 207 -15.88 12.26 -6.60
C ASP A 207 -16.42 13.66 -6.24
N ILE A 208 -17.03 13.84 -5.06
CA ILE A 208 -17.52 15.14 -4.59
C ILE A 208 -16.41 16.18 -4.48
N PHE A 209 -15.19 15.80 -4.07
CA PHE A 209 -14.08 16.74 -3.98
C PHE A 209 -13.78 17.36 -5.35
N MET A 210 -13.72 16.53 -6.41
CA MET A 210 -13.48 17.01 -7.77
C MET A 210 -14.62 17.92 -8.26
N ARG A 211 -15.88 17.58 -7.96
CA ARG A 211 -17.02 18.45 -8.28
C ARG A 211 -16.90 19.82 -7.59
N ARG A 212 -16.48 19.85 -6.32
CA ARG A 212 -16.28 21.11 -5.58
C ARG A 212 -15.09 21.93 -6.08
N VAL A 213 -14.02 21.28 -6.55
CA VAL A 213 -12.91 21.96 -7.22
C VAL A 213 -13.38 22.66 -8.49
N ASP A 214 -14.16 21.96 -9.33
CA ASP A 214 -14.69 22.51 -10.58
C ASP A 214 -15.69 23.65 -10.35
N ALA A 215 -16.58 23.48 -9.36
CA ALA A 215 -17.58 24.49 -8.98
C ALA A 215 -17.00 25.65 -8.15
N ASN A 216 -15.73 25.59 -7.76
CA ASN A 216 -15.08 26.56 -6.86
C ASN A 216 -15.83 26.73 -5.53
N GLU A 217 -16.23 25.61 -4.94
CA GLU A 217 -16.98 25.53 -3.68
C GLU A 217 -16.06 25.30 -2.47
N SER A 218 -16.63 25.44 -1.27
CA SER A 218 -15.95 25.12 -0.02
C SER A 218 -15.73 23.61 0.13
N TRP A 219 -14.70 23.25 0.87
CA TRP A 219 -14.37 21.89 1.27
C TRP A 219 -14.12 21.89 2.77
N THR A 220 -14.78 20.99 3.49
CA THR A 220 -14.62 20.84 4.93
C THR A 220 -13.69 19.67 5.25
N LEU A 221 -12.69 19.96 6.06
CA LEU A 221 -11.79 18.96 6.60
C LEU A 221 -12.28 18.49 7.97
N PHE A 222 -12.11 17.21 8.29
CA PHE A 222 -12.63 16.58 9.51
C PHE A 222 -11.59 15.72 10.24
N ASP A 223 -11.72 15.63 11.56
CA ASP A 223 -11.13 14.56 12.37
C ASP A 223 -11.97 13.28 12.27
N PRO A 224 -11.45 12.14 11.74
CA PRO A 224 -12.21 10.90 11.62
C PRO A 224 -12.64 10.34 12.98
N HIS A 225 -11.86 10.60 14.03
CA HIS A 225 -12.17 10.12 15.38
C HIS A 225 -13.38 10.83 15.99
N GLU A 226 -13.47 12.16 15.91
CA GLU A 226 -14.64 12.91 16.37
C GLU A 226 -15.91 12.49 15.63
N VAL A 227 -15.83 12.28 14.30
CA VAL A 227 -16.96 11.77 13.50
C VAL A 227 -17.43 10.42 14.03
N LYS A 228 -16.51 9.46 14.21
CA LYS A 228 -16.82 8.12 14.72
C LYS A 228 -17.40 8.16 16.14
N MET A 229 -16.89 9.04 17.00
CA MET A 229 -17.38 9.22 18.37
C MET A 229 -18.83 9.74 18.42
N ILE A 230 -19.20 10.67 17.54
CA ILE A 230 -20.54 11.29 17.51
C ILE A 230 -21.56 10.39 16.81
N TYR A 231 -21.17 9.75 15.70
CA TYR A 231 -22.08 9.03 14.82
C TYR A 231 -22.06 7.52 14.98
N GLY A 232 -21.03 6.95 15.62
CA GLY A 232 -20.84 5.50 15.73
C GLY A 232 -20.44 4.82 14.41
N ILE A 233 -20.24 5.60 13.34
CA ILE A 233 -19.84 5.16 12.00
C ILE A 233 -18.72 6.05 11.49
N SER A 234 -17.90 5.50 10.61
CA SER A 234 -16.68 6.12 10.06
C SER A 234 -16.97 6.72 8.68
N LEU A 235 -16.58 7.97 8.44
CA LEU A 235 -16.81 8.64 7.14
C LEU A 235 -16.13 7.90 5.98
N GLU A 236 -14.94 7.38 6.25
CA GLU A 236 -14.12 6.60 5.33
C GLU A 236 -14.72 5.26 4.91
N ASP A 237 -15.78 4.78 5.57
CA ASP A 237 -16.44 3.53 5.21
C ASP A 237 -17.51 3.70 4.11
N HIS A 238 -17.83 4.94 3.72
CA HIS A 238 -18.86 5.27 2.74
C HIS A 238 -18.27 5.69 1.40
N PHE A 239 -19.02 5.48 0.30
CA PHE A 239 -18.56 5.79 -1.06
C PHE A 239 -19.68 6.34 -1.94
N GLY A 240 -19.33 7.16 -2.92
CA GLY A 240 -20.27 7.77 -3.87
C GLY A 240 -21.40 8.54 -3.17
N ALA A 241 -22.65 8.32 -3.60
CA ALA A 241 -23.80 9.08 -3.09
C ALA A 241 -24.01 8.95 -1.56
N GLU A 242 -23.63 7.82 -0.95
CA GLU A 242 -23.70 7.63 0.49
C GLU A 242 -22.66 8.49 1.21
N PHE A 243 -21.43 8.54 0.69
CA PHE A 243 -20.39 9.42 1.18
C PHE A 243 -20.83 10.88 1.05
N ASP A 244 -21.34 11.29 -0.11
CA ASP A 244 -21.76 12.66 -0.39
C ASP A 244 -22.82 13.13 0.63
N ALA A 245 -23.86 12.32 0.84
CA ALA A 245 -24.93 12.63 1.78
C ALA A 245 -24.43 12.70 3.24
N PHE A 246 -23.53 11.79 3.63
CA PHE A 246 -22.98 11.80 4.98
C PHE A 246 -22.03 12.99 5.18
N TYR A 247 -21.14 13.25 4.23
CA TYR A 247 -20.21 14.37 4.24
C TYR A 247 -20.95 15.71 4.39
N GLU A 248 -21.96 15.99 3.56
CA GLU A 248 -22.75 17.22 3.63
C GLU A 248 -23.55 17.36 4.95
N LYS A 249 -23.92 16.23 5.56
CA LYS A 249 -24.54 16.22 6.89
C LYS A 249 -23.53 16.62 7.97
N LEU A 250 -22.30 16.11 7.91
CA LEU A 250 -21.23 16.46 8.86
C LEU A 250 -20.89 17.95 8.79
N GLU A 251 -20.88 18.55 7.60
CA GLU A 251 -20.60 19.99 7.44
C GLU A 251 -21.55 20.87 8.24
N LYS A 252 -22.84 20.51 8.25
CA LYS A 252 -23.93 21.24 8.91
C LYS A 252 -24.09 20.90 10.39
N ASP A 253 -23.33 19.95 10.92
CA ASP A 253 -23.44 19.52 12.32
C ASP A 253 -22.54 20.35 13.23
N ASP A 254 -23.13 21.12 14.13
CA ASP A 254 -22.42 21.96 15.10
C ASP A 254 -21.80 21.16 16.25
N ARG A 255 -22.14 19.86 16.39
CA ARG A 255 -21.50 18.98 17.37
C ARG A 255 -20.07 18.60 16.98
N ILE A 256 -19.73 18.71 15.69
CA ILE A 256 -18.39 18.46 15.16
C ILE A 256 -17.57 19.74 15.30
N THR A 257 -16.60 19.71 16.21
CA THR A 257 -15.79 20.87 16.59
C THR A 257 -14.41 20.85 15.93
N LEU A 258 -13.89 19.67 15.61
CA LEU A 258 -12.62 19.44 14.91
C LEU A 258 -12.87 19.37 13.40
N LYS A 259 -13.37 20.50 12.87
CA LYS A 259 -13.54 20.72 11.43
C LYS A 259 -12.94 22.04 10.97
N LYS A 260 -12.56 22.10 9.69
CA LYS A 260 -12.05 23.33 9.06
C LYS A 260 -12.55 23.47 7.63
N GLU A 261 -13.27 24.55 7.37
CA GLU A 261 -13.67 24.90 6.01
C GLU A 261 -12.54 25.62 5.27
N ILE A 262 -12.32 25.23 4.03
CA ILE A 262 -11.34 25.80 3.09
C ILE A 262 -11.97 25.91 1.69
N LEU A 263 -11.29 26.53 0.74
CA LEU A 263 -11.70 26.44 -0.67
C LEU A 263 -11.14 25.14 -1.28
N ALA A 264 -12.00 24.33 -1.92
CA ALA A 264 -11.58 23.06 -2.54
C ALA A 264 -10.42 23.27 -3.54
N LYS A 265 -10.52 24.35 -4.33
CA LYS A 265 -9.53 24.73 -5.32
C LYS A 265 -8.17 25.08 -4.71
N ASP A 266 -8.12 25.59 -3.49
CA ASP A 266 -6.85 25.93 -2.83
C ASP A 266 -6.13 24.68 -2.32
N LEU A 267 -6.86 23.68 -1.81
CA LEU A 267 -6.28 22.37 -1.53
C LEU A 267 -5.79 21.70 -2.81
N PHE A 268 -6.55 21.77 -3.90
CA PHE A 268 -6.14 21.21 -5.19
C PHE A 268 -4.87 21.88 -5.75
N LYS A 269 -4.75 23.22 -5.66
CA LYS A 269 -3.52 23.94 -6.02
C LYS A 269 -2.33 23.49 -5.17
N LYS A 270 -2.53 23.30 -3.85
CA LYS A 270 -1.48 22.80 -2.95
C LYS A 270 -1.02 21.42 -3.39
N PHE A 271 -1.96 20.51 -3.67
CA PHE A 271 -1.66 19.19 -4.22
C PHE A 271 -0.84 19.28 -5.52
N LEU A 272 -1.28 20.06 -6.50
CA LEU A 272 -0.57 20.22 -7.78
C LEU A 272 0.85 20.76 -7.60
N LYS A 273 1.02 21.74 -6.70
CA LYS A 273 2.35 22.29 -6.39
C LYS A 273 3.26 21.21 -5.81
N THR A 274 2.80 20.45 -4.81
CA THR A 274 3.58 19.34 -4.24
C THR A 274 3.92 18.30 -5.30
N ALA A 275 2.95 17.92 -6.16
CA ALA A 275 3.17 16.94 -7.23
C ALA A 275 4.22 17.40 -8.26
N VAL A 276 4.25 18.69 -8.59
CA VAL A 276 5.30 19.26 -9.46
C VAL A 276 6.67 19.27 -8.78
N GLU A 277 6.73 19.54 -7.48
CA GLU A 277 7.98 19.62 -6.72
C GLU A 277 8.60 18.24 -6.44
N THR A 278 7.79 17.22 -6.13
CA THR A 278 8.28 15.94 -5.61
C THR A 278 7.89 14.73 -6.46
N GLY A 279 6.97 14.88 -7.42
CA GLY A 279 6.33 13.75 -8.10
C GLY A 279 5.29 13.00 -7.26
N MET A 280 4.98 13.50 -6.05
CA MET A 280 4.05 12.92 -5.07
C MET A 280 3.01 13.98 -4.64
N PRO A 281 1.84 13.61 -4.11
CA PRO A 281 1.37 12.26 -3.82
C PRO A 281 0.79 11.53 -5.04
N TYR A 282 0.71 10.19 -4.94
CA TYR A 282 -0.15 9.39 -5.80
C TYR A 282 -1.64 9.73 -5.58
N VAL A 283 -2.49 9.41 -6.56
CA VAL A 283 -3.93 9.68 -6.49
C VAL A 283 -4.71 8.38 -6.59
N PHE A 284 -5.64 8.18 -5.65
CA PHE A 284 -6.58 7.08 -5.61
C PHE A 284 -8.01 7.60 -5.63
N TYR A 285 -8.73 7.40 -6.74
CA TYR A 285 -10.15 7.77 -6.85
C TYR A 285 -11.04 6.72 -6.19
N ARG A 286 -11.30 6.90 -4.89
CA ARG A 286 -11.92 5.90 -4.01
C ARG A 286 -13.30 5.45 -4.49
N ASP A 287 -14.12 6.36 -5.01
CA ASP A 287 -15.47 6.05 -5.46
C ASP A 287 -15.47 5.22 -6.74
N THR A 288 -14.64 5.60 -7.71
CA THR A 288 -14.48 4.85 -8.96
C THR A 288 -14.01 3.43 -8.69
N VAL A 289 -13.05 3.25 -7.78
CA VAL A 289 -12.52 1.92 -7.45
C VAL A 289 -13.54 1.07 -6.69
N ASN A 290 -14.22 1.63 -5.68
CA ASN A 290 -15.22 0.86 -4.92
C ASN A 290 -16.47 0.55 -5.74
N LYS A 291 -16.86 1.43 -6.68
CA LYS A 291 -17.94 1.15 -7.65
C LYS A 291 -17.66 -0.10 -8.48
N HIS A 292 -16.40 -0.33 -8.85
CA HIS A 292 -15.97 -1.49 -9.65
C HIS A 292 -15.38 -2.61 -8.80
N ASN A 293 -15.56 -2.59 -7.48
CA ASN A 293 -15.08 -3.64 -6.59
C ASN A 293 -15.85 -4.95 -6.83
N ALA A 294 -15.19 -5.92 -7.47
CA ALA A 294 -15.73 -7.26 -7.70
C ALA A 294 -16.03 -8.01 -6.37
N ASN A 295 -15.34 -7.65 -5.29
CA ASN A 295 -15.43 -8.28 -3.98
C ASN A 295 -16.15 -7.43 -2.92
N ARG A 296 -17.05 -6.52 -3.32
CA ARG A 296 -17.78 -5.63 -2.39
C ARG A 296 -18.51 -6.35 -1.24
N HIS A 297 -18.89 -7.60 -1.45
CA HIS A 297 -19.54 -8.43 -0.43
C HIS A 297 -18.60 -8.80 0.75
N ALA A 298 -17.28 -8.67 0.56
CA ALA A 298 -16.26 -9.00 1.55
C ALA A 298 -15.59 -7.77 2.19
N GLY A 299 -16.08 -6.56 1.90
CA GLY A 299 -15.53 -5.31 2.45
C GLY A 299 -15.18 -4.26 1.40
N ASN A 300 -14.44 -3.25 1.85
CA ASN A 300 -14.16 -2.01 1.10
C ASN A 300 -12.67 -1.86 0.75
N ILE A 301 -12.40 -1.01 -0.25
CA ILE A 301 -11.05 -0.67 -0.72
C ILE A 301 -10.71 0.76 -0.28
N TYR A 302 -9.81 0.90 0.69
CA TYR A 302 -9.45 2.20 1.28
C TYR A 302 -8.22 2.86 0.64
N SER A 303 -7.37 2.07 0.00
CA SER A 303 -6.11 2.50 -0.60
C SER A 303 -5.68 1.53 -1.71
N THR A 304 -4.58 1.84 -2.37
CA THR A 304 -3.87 0.90 -3.25
C THR A 304 -2.65 0.31 -2.57
N GLN A 305 -1.97 -0.62 -3.24
CA GLN A 305 -0.59 -0.96 -2.90
C GLN A 305 0.38 0.15 -3.38
N LEU A 306 1.68 -0.01 -3.10
CA LEU A 306 2.77 0.92 -3.48
C LEU A 306 2.68 1.51 -4.89
N CYS A 307 2.46 0.70 -5.92
CA CYS A 307 2.49 1.12 -7.33
C CYS A 307 1.10 1.41 -7.93
N THR A 308 0.05 1.52 -7.10
CA THR A 308 -1.30 1.98 -7.47
C THR A 308 -2.18 1.05 -8.34
N GLU A 309 -1.68 -0.12 -8.75
CA GLU A 309 -2.37 -1.07 -9.63
C GLU A 309 -3.24 -2.10 -8.89
N ILE A 310 -2.95 -2.39 -7.62
CA ILE A 310 -3.71 -3.39 -6.83
C ILE A 310 -4.77 -2.70 -5.98
N CYS A 311 -6.03 -2.99 -6.29
CA CYS A 311 -7.22 -2.53 -5.59
C CYS A 311 -7.95 -3.72 -4.95
N GLN A 312 -7.58 -4.06 -3.72
CA GLN A 312 -8.15 -5.18 -2.97
C GLN A 312 -8.79 -4.72 -1.66
N ASN A 313 -9.78 -5.46 -1.17
CA ASN A 313 -10.37 -5.17 0.14
C ASN A 313 -9.33 -5.27 1.25
N SER A 314 -9.49 -4.44 2.27
CA SER A 314 -8.64 -4.48 3.46
C SER A 314 -9.41 -3.97 4.68
N SER A 315 -9.18 -4.57 5.84
CA SER A 315 -9.73 -4.13 7.12
C SER A 315 -8.61 -4.00 8.14
N PRO A 316 -8.78 -3.17 9.19
CA PRO A 316 -7.82 -3.15 10.27
C PRO A 316 -7.75 -4.50 11.02
N SER A 317 -6.57 -4.82 11.54
CA SER A 317 -6.39 -5.97 12.43
C SER A 317 -7.13 -5.72 13.75
N LYS A 318 -7.73 -6.78 14.31
CA LYS A 318 -8.39 -6.73 15.62
C LYS A 318 -7.54 -7.46 16.65
N PHE A 319 -7.27 -6.80 17.77
CA PHE A 319 -6.71 -7.45 18.94
C PHE A 319 -7.77 -8.37 19.56
N ILE A 320 -7.43 -9.65 19.77
CA ILE A 320 -8.35 -10.66 20.33
C ILE A 320 -8.03 -10.93 21.80
N ASP A 321 -6.85 -11.46 22.09
CA ASP A 321 -6.33 -11.61 23.45
C ASP A 321 -4.79 -11.49 23.47
N GLU A 322 -4.24 -11.41 24.68
CA GLU A 322 -2.82 -11.57 24.96
C GLU A 322 -2.72 -12.53 26.14
N THR A 323 -2.09 -13.68 25.92
CA THR A 323 -1.79 -14.62 27.00
C THR A 323 -0.42 -14.27 27.56
N LEU A 324 -0.36 -13.97 28.86
CA LEU A 324 0.92 -13.79 29.56
C LEU A 324 1.64 -15.15 29.60
N GLU A 325 2.87 -15.19 29.10
CA GLU A 325 3.76 -16.34 29.24
C GLU A 325 4.11 -16.64 30.71
#